data_AF-A0A6J3MIV5-F1
#
_entry.id   AF-A0A6J3MIV5-F1
#
_cell.length_a   1.000
_cell.length_b   1.000
_cell.length_c   1.000
_cell.angle_alpha   90.00
_cell.angle_beta   90.00
_cell.angle_gamma   90.00
#
_symmetry.space_group_name_H-M   'P 1'
#
loop_
_entity.id
_entity.type
_entity.pdbx_description
1 polymer ?
#
loop_
_entity_poly.entity_id
_entity_poly.type
_entity_poly.pdbx_seq_one_letter_code
_entity_poly.pdbx_strand_id
1 'polypeptide(L)'
;MELFQKYFLHNQACQVIICKQCQYAVSPAHIQGHLQEKHKSTTVRQRVDIAAFVQRLPHVAQTPDKVKYPDASSPPIAGIPVYPNGHRCVFNVDGRECNVTYRERTGIQKHCKDQHNYQSTRAKGRPDFDAVHRPPWETNQPCQRLFRTGKWQKVFPVQVVPHAGPAVDIDHAAQGKAWIAKLFADFQQAQEDARTERTRYEPNP
;
A
#
# COMPACT_ATOMS: atom_id res chain seq x y z
N MET A 1 25.91 8.60 -18.76
CA MET A 1 24.86 8.92 -17.75
C MET A 1 23.45 8.71 -18.29
N GLU A 2 23.15 9.16 -19.53
CA GLU A 2 21.86 8.93 -20.23
C GLU A 2 21.28 7.52 -20.06
N LEU A 3 22.11 6.50 -20.28
CA LEU A 3 21.66 5.11 -20.23
C LEU A 3 21.19 4.66 -18.84
N PHE A 4 21.84 5.13 -17.76
CA PHE A 4 21.39 4.85 -16.40
C PHE A 4 20.05 5.52 -16.14
N GLN A 5 19.94 6.82 -16.46
CA GLN A 5 18.72 7.60 -16.24
C GLN A 5 17.54 7.09 -17.06
N LYS A 6 17.78 6.44 -18.19
CA LYS A 6 16.73 5.76 -18.97
C LYS A 6 16.00 4.68 -18.16
N TYR A 7 16.73 3.89 -17.38
CA TYR A 7 16.15 2.74 -16.67
C TYR A 7 15.91 3.00 -15.19
N PHE A 8 16.71 3.85 -14.56
CA PHE A 8 16.73 4.02 -13.12
C PHE A 8 16.52 5.46 -12.67
N LEU A 9 15.93 5.60 -11.50
CA LEU A 9 15.94 6.81 -10.68
C LEU A 9 16.92 6.61 -9.53
N HIS A 10 17.70 7.63 -9.19
CA HIS A 10 18.55 7.62 -8.01
C HIS A 10 17.86 8.34 -6.87
N ASN A 11 17.52 7.63 -5.80
CA ASN A 11 17.02 8.22 -4.58
C ASN A 11 18.16 8.27 -3.55
N GLN A 12 18.80 9.44 -3.46
CA GLN A 12 19.92 9.68 -2.55
C GLN A 12 19.52 9.63 -1.07
N ALA A 13 18.31 10.09 -0.72
CA ALA A 13 17.82 10.10 0.65
C ALA A 13 17.74 8.68 1.22
N CYS A 14 17.22 7.74 0.43
CA CYS A 14 17.12 6.33 0.80
C CYS A 14 18.36 5.51 0.44
N GLN A 15 19.30 6.11 -0.30
CA GLN A 15 20.50 5.48 -0.84
C GLN A 15 20.21 4.28 -1.75
N VAL A 16 19.22 4.40 -2.63
CA VAL A 16 18.80 3.32 -3.52
C VAL A 16 18.65 3.77 -4.96
N ILE A 17 18.72 2.81 -5.88
CA ILE A 17 18.32 2.99 -7.28
C ILE A 17 17.00 2.29 -7.52
N ILE A 18 16.08 2.94 -8.22
CA ILE A 18 14.72 2.47 -8.46
C ILE A 18 14.54 2.23 -9.94
N CYS A 19 14.16 1.02 -10.33
CA CYS A 19 13.84 0.72 -11.72
C CYS A 19 12.51 1.40 -12.10
N LYS A 20 12.52 2.25 -13.13
CA LYS A 20 11.34 3.00 -13.58
C LYS A 20 10.20 2.10 -14.05
N GLN A 21 10.52 1.04 -14.79
CA GLN A 21 9.52 0.12 -15.35
C GLN A 21 9.01 -0.88 -14.32
N CYS A 22 9.90 -1.39 -13.46
CA CYS A 22 9.55 -2.43 -12.50
C CYS A 22 9.03 -1.86 -11.16
N GLN A 23 9.28 -0.58 -10.92
CA GLN A 23 8.80 0.19 -9.77
C GLN A 23 9.23 -0.40 -8.41
N TYR A 24 10.48 -0.88 -8.34
CA TYR A 24 11.11 -1.31 -7.10
C TYR A 24 12.61 -1.00 -7.13
N ALA A 25 13.22 -0.93 -5.94
CA ALA A 25 14.63 -0.73 -5.75
C ALA A 25 15.44 -1.99 -6.11
N VAL A 26 16.57 -1.80 -6.77
CA VAL A 26 17.47 -2.88 -7.20
C VAL A 26 18.79 -2.74 -6.47
N SER A 27 19.29 -3.83 -5.88
CA SER A 27 20.59 -3.81 -5.22
C SER A 27 21.71 -3.69 -6.26
N PRO A 28 22.83 -2.99 -5.94
CA PRO A 28 23.94 -2.82 -6.88
C PRO A 28 24.48 -4.13 -7.46
N ALA A 29 24.57 -5.16 -6.61
CA ALA A 29 25.03 -6.48 -7.01
C ALA A 29 24.11 -7.17 -8.04
N HIS A 30 22.82 -6.84 -8.06
CA HIS A 30 21.82 -7.54 -8.88
C HIS A 30 21.39 -6.75 -10.13
N ILE A 31 22.00 -5.60 -10.42
CA ILE A 31 21.64 -4.75 -11.56
C ILE A 31 21.71 -5.52 -12.88
N GLN A 32 22.81 -6.24 -13.11
CA GLN A 32 23.01 -6.94 -14.38
C GLN A 32 21.96 -8.03 -14.59
N GLY A 33 21.72 -8.87 -13.57
CA GLY A 33 20.69 -9.91 -13.62
C GLY A 33 19.28 -9.32 -13.78
N HIS A 34 18.98 -8.24 -13.05
CA HIS A 34 17.71 -7.53 -13.20
C HIS A 34 17.48 -7.03 -14.63
N LEU A 35 18.46 -6.35 -15.22
CA LEU A 35 18.37 -5.86 -16.59
C LEU A 35 18.28 -7.00 -17.60
N GLN A 36 18.98 -8.11 -17.38
CA GLN A 36 18.92 -9.29 -18.24
C GLN A 36 17.53 -9.92 -18.26
N GLU A 37 16.93 -10.08 -17.09
CA GLU A 37 15.63 -10.76 -16.95
C GLU A 37 14.44 -9.87 -17.32
N LYS A 38 14.46 -8.60 -16.89
CA LYS A 38 13.31 -7.69 -16.98
C LYS A 38 13.40 -6.69 -18.13
N HIS A 39 14.60 -6.48 -18.67
CA HIS A 39 14.86 -5.51 -19.74
C HIS A 39 15.63 -6.16 -20.89
N LYS A 40 15.03 -7.15 -21.55
CA LYS A 40 15.66 -7.94 -22.63
C LYS A 40 16.24 -7.12 -23.78
N SER A 41 15.75 -5.89 -23.99
CA SER A 41 16.27 -4.94 -24.97
C SER A 41 17.66 -4.36 -24.62
N THR A 42 18.15 -4.58 -23.41
CA THR A 42 19.49 -4.14 -23.00
C THR A 42 20.56 -5.06 -23.56
N THR A 43 21.61 -4.49 -24.15
CA THR A 43 22.76 -5.28 -24.59
C THR A 43 23.66 -5.63 -23.40
N VAL A 44 24.50 -6.66 -23.54
CA VAL A 44 25.48 -7.04 -22.49
C VAL A 44 26.38 -5.85 -22.11
N ARG A 45 26.90 -5.12 -23.11
CA ARG A 45 27.73 -3.94 -22.89
C ARG A 45 27.00 -2.86 -22.09
N GLN A 46 25.75 -2.56 -22.44
CA GLN A 46 24.92 -1.60 -21.71
C GLN A 46 24.73 -2.01 -20.24
N ARG A 47 24.50 -3.30 -19.96
CA ARG A 47 24.35 -3.80 -18.58
C ARG A 47 25.63 -3.62 -17.76
N VAL A 48 26.78 -3.93 -18.35
CA VAL A 48 28.10 -3.75 -17.71
C VAL A 48 28.37 -2.27 -17.43
N ASP A 49 28.13 -1.40 -18.42
CA ASP A 49 28.35 0.05 -18.27
C ASP A 49 27.47 0.67 -17.17
N ILE A 50 26.19 0.27 -17.10
CA ILE A 50 25.27 0.72 -16.03
C ILE A 50 25.76 0.23 -14.66
N ALA A 51 26.14 -1.04 -14.54
CA ALA A 51 26.60 -1.60 -13.28
C ALA A 51 27.89 -0.91 -12.79
N ALA A 52 28.86 -0.68 -13.68
CA ALA A 52 30.10 0.04 -13.37
C ALA A 52 29.84 1.52 -13.00
N PHE A 53 28.83 2.14 -13.62
CA PHE A 53 28.40 3.48 -13.23
C PHE A 53 27.81 3.48 -11.81
N VAL A 54 26.90 2.56 -11.47
CA VAL A 54 26.28 2.52 -10.15
C VAL A 54 27.29 2.20 -9.04
N GLN A 55 28.29 1.36 -9.30
CA GLN A 55 29.36 1.10 -8.31
C GLN A 55 30.13 2.36 -7.90
N ARG A 56 30.22 3.35 -8.79
CA ARG A 56 30.88 4.64 -8.53
C ARG A 56 29.92 5.73 -8.06
N LEU A 57 28.62 5.46 -8.07
CA LEU A 57 27.60 6.45 -7.73
C LEU A 57 27.57 6.63 -6.20
N PRO A 58 27.76 7.86 -5.68
CA PRO A 58 27.68 8.11 -4.25
C PRO A 58 26.25 7.91 -3.76
N HIS A 59 26.08 7.67 -2.46
CA HIS A 59 24.76 7.49 -1.84
C HIS A 59 23.97 6.35 -2.49
N VAL A 60 24.61 5.21 -2.69
CA VAL A 60 23.96 3.94 -3.03
C VAL A 60 24.42 2.88 -2.04
N ALA A 61 23.48 2.34 -1.28
CA ALA A 61 23.73 1.31 -0.28
C ALA A 61 24.17 0.01 -0.96
N GLN A 62 25.36 -0.47 -0.59
CA GLN A 62 25.91 -1.74 -1.07
C GLN A 62 25.42 -2.94 -0.26
N THR A 63 24.95 -2.69 0.97
CA THR A 63 24.42 -3.72 1.88
C THR A 63 23.05 -3.28 2.44
N PRO A 64 22.18 -4.23 2.87
CA PRO A 64 20.82 -3.92 3.32
C PRO A 64 20.77 -2.97 4.52
N ASP A 65 21.73 -3.07 5.44
CA ASP A 65 21.83 -2.26 6.66
C ASP A 65 22.14 -0.79 6.40
N LYS A 66 22.70 -0.46 5.22
CA LYS A 66 23.00 0.93 4.83
C LYS A 66 21.83 1.62 4.15
N VAL A 67 20.76 0.88 3.81
CA VAL A 67 19.55 1.49 3.23
C VAL A 67 18.86 2.35 4.27
N LYS A 68 18.62 3.61 3.92
CA LYS A 68 17.88 4.53 4.78
C LYS A 68 16.39 4.43 4.46
N TYR A 69 15.62 3.93 5.41
CA TYR A 69 14.17 3.85 5.29
C TYR A 69 13.55 5.12 5.88
N PRO A 70 12.58 5.72 5.18
CA PRO A 70 11.90 6.90 5.69
C PRO A 70 10.99 6.54 6.88
N ASP A 71 10.64 7.57 7.65
CA ASP A 71 9.70 7.48 8.77
C ASP A 71 8.25 7.65 8.31
N ALA A 72 7.31 7.51 9.25
CA ALA A 72 5.88 7.64 8.96
C ALA A 72 5.46 9.05 8.51
N SER A 73 6.22 10.09 8.84
CA SER A 73 6.01 11.47 8.40
C SER A 73 6.57 11.78 7.01
N SER A 74 7.35 10.88 6.45
CA SER A 74 8.01 11.12 5.18
C SER A 74 7.05 10.96 4.00
N PRO A 75 7.21 11.78 2.94
CA PRO A 75 6.40 11.65 1.73
C PRO A 75 6.71 10.34 0.98
N PRO A 76 5.81 9.88 0.09
CA PRO A 76 6.04 8.69 -0.71
C PRO A 76 7.23 8.87 -1.66
N ILE A 77 8.03 7.83 -1.79
CA ILE A 77 9.15 7.77 -2.73
C ILE A 77 8.62 7.64 -4.15
N ALA A 78 9.03 8.57 -5.02
CA ALA A 78 8.69 8.55 -6.43
C ALA A 78 9.19 7.27 -7.14
N GLY A 79 8.38 6.73 -8.04
CA GLY A 79 8.70 5.50 -8.78
C GLY A 79 8.46 4.20 -8.01
N ILE A 80 7.91 4.25 -6.78
CA ILE A 80 7.51 3.08 -6.00
C ILE A 80 5.98 3.14 -5.75
N PRO A 81 5.23 2.05 -5.95
CA PRO A 81 3.79 2.04 -5.70
C PRO A 81 3.50 2.20 -4.21
N VAL A 82 2.47 2.99 -3.89
CA VAL A 82 1.92 3.13 -2.55
C VAL A 82 0.84 2.08 -2.35
N TYR A 83 0.90 1.35 -1.24
CA TYR A 83 -0.09 0.36 -0.84
C TYR A 83 -0.91 0.91 0.32
N PRO A 84 -2.25 0.98 0.23
CA PRO A 84 -3.09 1.53 1.29
C PRO A 84 -3.27 0.57 2.47
N ASN A 85 -2.98 -0.72 2.30
CA ASN A 85 -3.32 -1.77 3.25
C ASN A 85 -2.19 -2.09 4.25
N GLY A 86 -1.39 -1.10 4.65
CA GLY A 86 -0.34 -1.29 5.65
C GLY A 86 -0.91 -1.40 7.07
N HIS A 87 -0.20 -2.15 7.90
CA HIS A 87 -0.41 -2.23 9.34
C HIS A 87 0.84 -1.72 10.07
N ARG A 88 0.74 -0.60 10.78
CA ARG A 88 1.87 0.09 11.43
C ARG A 88 1.83 -0.12 12.93
N CYS A 89 2.91 -0.64 13.50
CA CYS A 89 3.07 -0.75 14.95
C CYS A 89 3.14 0.64 15.59
N VAL A 90 2.28 0.88 16.58
CA VAL A 90 2.24 2.15 17.35
C VAL A 90 2.65 1.95 18.81
N PHE A 91 3.29 0.80 19.14
CA PHE A 91 3.88 0.61 20.46
C PHE A 91 4.93 1.68 20.74
N ASN A 92 4.82 2.31 21.91
CA ASN A 92 5.83 3.23 22.40
C ASN A 92 6.98 2.43 23.03
N VAL A 93 8.17 2.61 22.51
CA VAL A 93 9.43 2.05 23.01
C VAL A 93 10.36 3.22 23.28
N ASP A 94 10.74 3.41 24.54
CA ASP A 94 11.66 4.49 24.98
C ASP A 94 11.24 5.89 24.50
N GLY A 95 9.94 6.19 24.52
CA GLY A 95 9.39 7.48 24.12
C GLY A 95 9.20 7.65 22.61
N ARG A 96 9.40 6.61 21.79
CA ARG A 96 9.19 6.64 20.33
C ARG A 96 8.29 5.51 19.86
N GLU A 97 7.46 5.78 18.86
CA GLU A 97 6.67 4.73 18.22
C GLU A 97 7.57 3.77 17.42
N CYS A 98 7.32 2.47 17.53
CA CYS A 98 8.09 1.43 16.83
C CYS A 98 8.05 1.60 15.30
N ASN A 99 6.93 2.05 14.73
CA ASN A 99 6.73 2.35 13.30
C ASN A 99 6.96 1.19 12.31
N VAL A 100 7.29 -0.01 12.80
CA VAL A 100 7.44 -1.19 11.96
C VAL A 100 6.11 -1.49 11.27
N THR A 101 6.17 -1.62 9.95
CA THR A 101 4.98 -1.77 9.12
C THR A 101 5.01 -3.08 8.35
N TYR A 102 3.88 -3.80 8.34
CA TYR A 102 3.66 -4.99 7.53
C TYR A 102 2.38 -4.83 6.71
N ARG A 103 2.33 -5.42 5.50
CA ARG A 103 1.08 -5.48 4.72
C ARG A 103 0.15 -6.60 5.16
N GLU A 104 0.71 -7.62 5.80
CA GLU A 104 -0.04 -8.78 6.26
C GLU A 104 -0.32 -8.65 7.75
N ARG A 105 -1.58 -8.87 8.13
CA ARG A 105 -2.02 -8.80 9.53
C ARG A 105 -1.29 -9.79 10.43
N THR A 106 -0.99 -10.99 9.92
CA THR A 106 -0.23 -12.02 10.63
C THR A 106 1.20 -11.56 10.94
N GLY A 107 1.82 -10.84 10.01
CA GLY A 107 3.16 -10.28 10.16
C GLY A 107 3.23 -9.23 11.28
N ILE A 108 2.30 -8.28 11.30
CA ILE A 108 2.28 -7.27 12.37
C ILE A 108 1.93 -7.89 13.74
N GLN A 109 1.03 -8.86 13.78
CA GLN A 109 0.69 -9.58 15.01
C GLN A 109 1.91 -10.30 15.60
N LYS A 110 2.66 -11.01 14.74
CA LYS A 110 3.90 -11.67 15.14
C LYS A 110 4.92 -10.65 15.65
N HIS A 111 5.11 -9.55 14.93
CA HIS A 111 6.00 -8.47 15.35
C HIS A 111 5.62 -7.92 16.74
N CYS A 112 4.36 -7.55 16.97
CA CYS A 112 3.92 -7.02 18.26
C CYS A 112 4.11 -8.05 19.39
N LYS A 113 3.85 -9.32 19.12
CA LYS A 113 4.10 -10.41 20.09
C LYS A 113 5.58 -10.56 20.40
N ASP A 114 6.43 -10.66 19.38
CA ASP A 114 7.84 -11.03 19.54
C ASP A 114 8.71 -9.85 20.01
N GLN A 115 8.37 -8.62 19.63
CA GLN A 115 9.18 -7.42 19.93
C GLN A 115 8.64 -6.60 21.09
N HIS A 116 7.33 -6.69 21.39
CA HIS A 116 6.70 -5.90 22.45
C HIS A 116 6.00 -6.77 23.49
N ASN A 117 6.20 -8.10 23.44
CA ASN A 117 5.53 -9.07 24.32
C ASN A 117 4.00 -8.88 24.34
N TYR A 118 3.43 -8.41 23.24
CA TYR A 118 1.99 -8.18 23.18
C TYR A 118 1.24 -9.50 23.27
N GLN A 119 0.44 -9.63 24.33
CA GLN A 119 -0.48 -10.73 24.52
C GLN A 119 -1.90 -10.21 24.26
N SER A 120 -2.61 -10.85 23.33
CA SER A 120 -4.02 -10.54 23.14
C SER A 120 -4.77 -10.91 24.42
N THR A 121 -5.54 -9.97 24.95
CA THR A 121 -6.40 -10.18 26.13
C THR A 121 -7.60 -11.09 25.84
N ARG A 122 -7.77 -11.56 24.60
CA ARG A 122 -8.80 -12.56 24.28
C ARG A 122 -8.46 -13.90 24.94
N ALA A 123 -9.17 -14.22 26.01
CA ALA A 123 -9.29 -15.60 26.46
C ALA A 123 -9.86 -16.45 25.31
N LYS A 124 -9.23 -17.60 25.06
CA LYS A 124 -9.66 -18.55 24.03
C LYS A 124 -11.07 -19.07 24.40
N GLY A 125 -12.11 -18.65 23.68
CA GLY A 125 -13.45 -19.25 23.76
C GLY A 125 -14.64 -18.36 24.14
N ARG A 126 -14.47 -17.08 24.51
CA ARG A 126 -15.62 -16.18 24.78
C ARG A 126 -15.64 -15.00 23.79
N PRO A 127 -16.68 -14.87 22.94
CA PRO A 127 -16.91 -13.63 22.21
C PRO A 127 -17.30 -12.55 23.21
N ASP A 128 -16.38 -11.64 23.47
CA ASP A 128 -16.67 -10.39 24.17
C ASP A 128 -17.28 -9.42 23.16
N PHE A 129 -18.57 -9.13 23.31
CA PHE A 129 -19.33 -8.28 22.40
C PHE A 129 -19.10 -6.78 22.67
N ASP A 130 -18.57 -6.41 23.84
CA ASP A 130 -18.48 -5.02 24.30
C ASP A 130 -17.08 -4.40 24.23
N ALA A 131 -16.00 -5.21 24.22
CA ALA A 131 -14.66 -4.65 24.07
C ALA A 131 -14.34 -4.34 22.60
N VAL A 132 -14.35 -3.05 22.23
CA VAL A 132 -13.66 -2.56 21.03
C VAL A 132 -12.16 -2.77 21.23
N HIS A 133 -11.70 -3.99 20.95
CA HIS A 133 -10.30 -4.35 21.04
C HIS A 133 -9.53 -3.62 19.94
N ARG A 134 -8.91 -2.49 20.31
CA ARG A 134 -7.99 -1.79 19.41
C ARG A 134 -6.66 -2.52 19.47
N PRO A 135 -6.24 -3.19 18.38
CA PRO A 135 -4.91 -3.77 18.35
C PRO A 135 -3.84 -2.66 18.47
N PRO A 136 -2.63 -2.98 18.92
CA PRO A 136 -1.53 -2.02 19.07
C PRO A 136 -0.86 -1.67 17.73
N TRP A 137 -1.64 -1.64 16.65
CA TRP A 137 -1.21 -1.20 15.34
C TRP A 137 -2.35 -0.48 14.64
N GLU A 138 -1.99 0.53 13.85
CA GLU A 138 -2.91 1.19 12.94
C GLU A 138 -3.11 0.33 11.69
N THR A 139 -4.33 0.32 11.16
CA THR A 139 -4.69 -0.35 9.91
C THR A 139 -4.92 0.66 8.81
N ASN A 140 -4.80 0.23 7.55
CA ASN A 140 -4.94 1.08 6.38
C ASN A 140 -3.90 2.21 6.33
N GLN A 141 -2.73 1.99 6.91
CA GLN A 141 -1.60 2.91 6.79
C GLN A 141 -1.06 2.84 5.35
N PRO A 142 -1.00 3.96 4.61
CA PRO A 142 -0.26 4.01 3.37
C PRO A 142 1.21 3.62 3.60
N CYS A 143 1.70 2.67 2.81
CA CYS A 143 3.04 2.14 2.96
C CYS A 143 3.67 1.86 1.60
N GLN A 144 5.00 1.80 1.58
CA GLN A 144 5.78 1.46 0.40
C GLN A 144 6.76 0.33 0.73
N ARG A 145 7.26 -0.32 -0.32
CA ARG A 145 8.25 -1.38 -0.23
C ARG A 145 9.33 -1.13 -1.27
N LEU A 146 10.58 -0.95 -0.82
CA LEU A 146 11.70 -0.72 -1.73
C LEU A 146 12.04 -1.98 -2.52
N PHE A 147 12.34 -3.10 -1.84
CA PHE A 147 12.81 -4.33 -2.49
C PHE A 147 11.76 -5.44 -2.45
N ARG A 148 11.70 -6.25 -3.52
CA ARG A 148 10.69 -7.33 -3.64
C ARG A 148 11.07 -8.63 -2.94
N THR A 149 12.36 -8.93 -2.77
CA THR A 149 12.82 -10.27 -2.38
C THR A 149 13.96 -10.24 -1.36
N GLY A 150 14.02 -11.29 -0.55
CA GLY A 150 15.15 -11.59 0.34
C GLY A 150 15.32 -10.62 1.51
N LYS A 151 16.55 -10.57 2.04
CA LYS A 151 16.93 -9.77 3.22
C LYS A 151 16.77 -8.24 3.03
N TRP A 152 16.58 -7.79 1.79
CA TRP A 152 16.37 -6.39 1.45
C TRP A 152 14.90 -5.98 1.60
N GLN A 153 13.99 -6.93 1.74
CA GLN A 153 12.56 -6.65 1.80
C GLN A 153 12.21 -5.96 3.12
N LYS A 154 11.86 -4.67 3.04
CA LYS A 154 11.28 -3.94 4.16
C LYS A 154 10.15 -3.06 3.66
N VAL A 155 9.04 -3.11 4.40
CA VAL A 155 7.87 -2.24 4.22
C VAL A 155 7.99 -1.12 5.24
N PHE A 156 7.67 0.10 4.83
CA PHE A 156 7.75 1.28 5.68
C PHE A 156 6.51 2.16 5.45
N PRO A 157 6.05 2.86 6.49
CA PRO A 157 4.93 3.77 6.38
C PRO A 157 5.33 5.01 5.59
N VAL A 158 4.37 5.62 4.92
CA VAL A 158 4.54 6.92 4.25
C VAL A 158 3.34 7.80 4.55
N GLN A 159 3.58 9.10 4.64
CA GLN A 159 2.52 10.08 4.73
C GLN A 159 2.03 10.42 3.33
N VAL A 160 0.84 9.94 2.97
CA VAL A 160 0.13 10.52 1.84
C VAL A 160 -0.59 11.73 2.41
N VAL A 161 0.02 12.91 2.29
CA VAL A 161 -0.75 14.16 2.46
C VAL A 161 -1.87 14.04 1.44
N PRO A 162 -3.16 14.05 1.85
CA PRO A 162 -4.23 14.15 0.89
C PRO A 162 -3.89 15.41 0.11
N HIS A 163 -3.59 15.28 -1.17
CA HIS A 163 -3.65 16.44 -2.03
C HIS A 163 -5.09 16.90 -1.86
N ALA A 164 -5.27 18.01 -1.13
CA ALA A 164 -6.40 18.87 -1.38
C ALA A 164 -6.18 19.31 -2.83
N GLY A 165 -6.56 18.43 -3.77
CA GLY A 165 -6.99 18.88 -5.06
C GLY A 165 -8.04 19.96 -4.81
N PRO A 166 -8.24 20.88 -5.76
CA PRO A 166 -9.37 21.79 -5.65
C PRO A 166 -10.56 20.94 -5.25
N ALA A 167 -11.22 21.30 -4.14
CA ALA A 167 -12.36 20.57 -3.64
C ALA A 167 -13.23 20.30 -4.86
N VAL A 168 -13.19 19.07 -5.35
CA VAL A 168 -14.14 18.70 -6.38
C VAL A 168 -15.40 18.71 -5.58
N ASP A 169 -16.22 19.72 -5.82
CA ASP A 169 -17.56 19.85 -5.30
C ASP A 169 -18.33 18.67 -5.91
N ILE A 170 -18.15 17.52 -5.27
CA ILE A 170 -18.73 16.28 -5.71
C ILE A 170 -20.13 16.27 -5.12
N ASP A 171 -21.05 16.83 -5.89
CA ASP A 171 -22.50 16.69 -5.77
C ASP A 171 -22.98 15.23 -6.01
N HIS A 172 -22.15 14.21 -5.75
CA HIS A 172 -22.56 12.79 -5.86
C HIS A 172 -23.54 12.39 -4.75
N ALA A 173 -23.61 13.14 -3.64
CA ALA A 173 -24.58 12.86 -2.59
C ALA A 173 -26.02 13.18 -3.04
N ALA A 174 -26.22 14.23 -3.85
CA ALA A 174 -27.53 14.57 -4.40
C ALA A 174 -27.93 13.62 -5.54
N GLN A 175 -27.00 13.31 -6.45
CA GLN A 175 -27.25 12.37 -7.54
C GLN A 175 -27.51 10.94 -7.03
N GLY A 176 -26.77 10.50 -5.99
CA GLY A 176 -27.00 9.21 -5.34
C GLY A 176 -28.36 9.13 -4.65
N LYS A 177 -28.79 10.19 -3.95
CA LYS A 177 -30.13 10.25 -3.34
C LYS A 177 -31.24 10.26 -4.39
N ALA A 178 -31.07 10.99 -5.49
CA ALA A 178 -32.04 11.02 -6.58
C ALA A 178 -32.19 9.66 -7.28
N TRP A 179 -31.07 8.95 -7.50
CA TRP A 179 -31.09 7.61 -8.09
C TRP A 179 -31.76 6.59 -7.16
N ILE A 180 -31.46 6.63 -5.85
CA ILE A 180 -32.11 5.79 -4.85
C ILE A 180 -33.62 6.10 -4.76
N ALA A 181 -34.02 7.37 -4.76
CA ALA A 181 -35.42 7.76 -4.73
C ALA A 181 -36.19 7.28 -5.96
N LYS A 182 -35.58 7.36 -7.15
CA LYS A 182 -36.16 6.84 -8.38
C LYS A 182 -36.34 5.32 -8.33
N LEU A 183 -35.33 4.59 -7.84
CA LEU A 183 -35.43 3.14 -7.64
C LEU A 183 -36.58 2.74 -6.69
N PHE A 184 -36.79 3.48 -5.60
CA PHE A 184 -37.90 3.22 -4.69
C PHE A 184 -39.26 3.49 -5.34
N ALA A 185 -39.39 4.57 -6.12
CA ALA A 185 -40.62 4.89 -6.83
C ALA A 185 -40.95 3.83 -7.90
N ASP A 186 -39.96 3.40 -8.68
CA ASP A 186 -40.14 2.35 -9.70
C ASP A 186 -40.56 1.02 -9.04
N PHE A 187 -40.03 0.70 -7.85
CA PHE A 187 -40.40 -0.51 -7.12
C PHE A 187 -41.81 -0.44 -6.53
N GLN A 188 -42.25 0.73 -6.06
CA GLN A 188 -43.62 0.94 -5.60
C GLN A 188 -44.61 0.83 -6.75
N GLN A 189 -44.32 1.45 -7.89
CA GLN A 189 -45.16 1.36 -9.09
C GLN A 189 -45.31 -0.10 -9.55
N ALA A 190 -44.20 -0.87 -9.59
CA ALA A 190 -44.26 -2.28 -9.95
C ALA A 190 -45.08 -3.13 -8.95
N GLN A 191 -45.07 -2.79 -7.66
CA GLN A 191 -45.93 -3.44 -6.67
C GLN A 191 -47.41 -3.07 -6.84
N GLU A 192 -47.71 -1.81 -7.15
CA GLU A 192 -49.08 -1.36 -7.42
C GLU A 192 -49.63 -1.98 -8.69
N ASP A 193 -48.84 -2.00 -9.77
CA ASP A 193 -49.20 -2.64 -11.04
C ASP A 193 -49.51 -4.13 -10.82
N ALA A 194 -48.63 -4.85 -10.12
CA ALA A 194 -48.84 -6.26 -9.76
C ALA A 194 -50.07 -6.48 -8.86
N ARG A 195 -50.40 -5.53 -7.98
CA ARG A 195 -51.62 -5.56 -7.16
C ARG A 195 -52.86 -5.34 -8.02
N THR A 196 -52.86 -4.36 -8.93
CA THR A 196 -53.97 -4.14 -9.86
C THR A 196 -54.15 -5.29 -10.85
N GLU A 197 -53.08 -5.92 -11.31
CA GLU A 197 -53.15 -7.13 -12.14
C GLU A 197 -53.78 -8.30 -11.38
N ARG A 198 -53.39 -8.52 -10.11
CA ARG A 198 -54.05 -9.52 -9.26
C ARG A 198 -55.54 -9.23 -9.06
N THR A 199 -55.90 -7.96 -8.82
CA THR A 199 -57.30 -7.55 -8.62
C THR A 199 -58.12 -7.65 -9.92
N ARG A 200 -57.48 -7.52 -11.09
CA ARG A 200 -58.13 -7.67 -12.41
C ARG A 200 -58.41 -9.12 -12.78
N TYR A 201 -57.68 -10.08 -12.20
CA TYR A 201 -57.78 -11.51 -12.48
C TYR A 201 -58.44 -12.35 -11.37
N GLU A 202 -58.94 -11.74 -10.30
CA GLU A 202 -59.86 -12.43 -9.38
C GLU A 202 -61.28 -12.42 -9.97
N PRO A 203 -61.83 -13.57 -10.40
CA PRO A 203 -63.24 -13.63 -10.75
C PRO A 203 -64.05 -13.42 -9.47
N ASN A 204 -64.93 -12.42 -9.48
CA ASN A 204 -65.91 -12.19 -8.43
C ASN A 204 -66.78 -13.45 -8.26
N PRO A 205 -66.85 -14.09 -7.07
CA PRO A 205 -67.81 -15.15 -6.80
C PRO A 205 -69.26 -14.62 -6.78
#